data_AF-A0A955H1X0-F1
#
_entry.id   AF-A0A955H1X0-F1
#
_cell.length_a   1.000
_cell.length_b   1.000
_cell.length_c   1.000
_cell.angle_alpha   90.00
_cell.angle_beta   90.00
_cell.angle_gamma   90.00
#
_symmetry.space_group_name_H-M   'P 1'
#
loop_
_entity.id
_entity.type
_entity.pdbx_description
1 polymer ?
#
loop_
_entity_poly.entity_id
_entity_poly.type
_entity_poly.pdbx_seq_one_letter_code
_entity_poly.pdbx_strand_id
1 'polypeptide(L)'
;MENNSSLLNDNRMMISKKFLLSVYAILPILFGVIMVDKFYLDSSLLPHFGVNGLALPLYLFLFGLPHIIGSFFSFFDGEYLDYYRKYLFFYLPGLLIATAILLFVNFELGVVFFLVNDVWHGIKQKVGIALILGAKLNWLHYLWTALPFITSSLAFVYFLMPQVFPVYTLPYISPIIFVGAIILFFTMLAKIRESKPDVRLYIFLVSVLFFFNYYFILTGYIFFAILAFRVVHDASAFAFYIAHDYNRNIDGYKNIFYKLLSVVPLPVLVLTPALSILFAYFVRTATNGITIGYGIVILICMSHYYLESVMWKRNAPHRKYVKVV
;
A
#
# COMPACT_ATOMS: atom_id res chain seq x y z
N MET A 1 -8.82 6.94 50.26
CA MET A 1 -9.55 6.24 49.18
C MET A 1 -9.27 7.00 47.89
N GLU A 2 -8.10 6.79 47.31
CA GLU A 2 -7.78 7.30 45.98
C GLU A 2 -8.48 6.41 44.95
N ASN A 3 -9.15 7.08 44.04
CA ASN A 3 -10.01 6.51 43.03
C ASN A 3 -9.14 5.79 41.99
N ASN A 4 -8.90 4.49 42.19
CA ASN A 4 -8.39 3.55 41.18
C ASN A 4 -9.46 3.32 40.09
N SER A 5 -9.91 4.39 39.43
CA SER A 5 -10.80 4.29 38.28
C SER A 5 -9.96 4.27 36.99
N SER A 6 -10.09 3.16 36.27
CA SER A 6 -9.65 2.93 34.88
C SER A 6 -8.24 2.37 34.62
N LEU A 7 -7.83 1.33 35.33
CA LEU A 7 -7.22 0.17 34.63
C LEU A 7 -8.36 -0.72 34.11
N LEU A 8 -9.23 -0.15 33.27
CA LEU A 8 -10.05 -0.97 32.40
C LEU A 8 -9.06 -1.70 31.52
N ASN A 9 -9.10 -3.03 31.53
CA ASN A 9 -8.55 -3.85 30.45
C ASN A 9 -9.08 -3.25 29.15
N ASP A 10 -8.29 -2.40 28.50
CA ASP A 10 -8.63 -1.85 27.21
C ASP A 10 -8.45 -3.03 26.26
N ASN A 11 -9.50 -3.85 26.13
CA ASN A 11 -9.56 -5.01 25.24
C ASN A 11 -9.37 -4.61 23.77
N ARG A 12 -9.07 -3.35 23.49
CA ARG A 12 -8.74 -2.81 22.19
C ARG A 12 -7.46 -3.41 21.65
N MET A 13 -7.54 -3.80 20.39
CA MET A 13 -6.39 -4.22 19.61
C MET A 13 -5.47 -3.04 19.34
N MET A 14 -4.19 -3.25 19.58
CA MET A 14 -3.12 -2.31 19.28
C MET A 14 -2.21 -2.89 18.21
N ILE A 15 -1.68 -2.03 17.35
CA ILE A 15 -0.72 -2.45 16.32
C ILE A 15 0.67 -2.38 16.93
N SER A 16 1.33 -3.53 17.05
CA SER A 16 2.71 -3.55 17.53
C SER A 16 3.65 -2.94 16.49
N LYS A 17 4.54 -2.06 16.94
CA LYS A 17 5.68 -1.59 16.16
C LYS A 17 6.58 -2.76 15.72
N LYS A 18 6.73 -3.80 16.55
CA LYS A 18 7.50 -5.00 16.18
C LYS A 18 6.91 -5.69 14.96
N PHE A 19 5.58 -5.79 14.89
CA PHE A 19 4.88 -6.32 13.72
C PHE A 19 5.15 -5.45 12.48
N LEU A 20 5.00 -4.12 12.59
CA LEU A 20 5.27 -3.22 11.45
C LEU A 20 6.70 -3.34 10.91
N LEU A 21 7.67 -3.58 11.79
CA LEU A 21 9.06 -3.81 11.41
C LEU A 21 9.28 -5.20 10.82
N SER A 22 8.64 -6.25 11.37
CA SER A 22 8.84 -7.63 10.92
C SER A 22 8.37 -7.88 9.50
N VAL A 23 7.39 -7.11 8.99
CA VAL A 23 6.93 -7.23 7.60
C VAL A 23 8.07 -6.95 6.60
N TYR A 24 9.08 -6.15 6.97
CA TYR A 24 10.25 -5.88 6.12
C TYR A 24 11.22 -7.07 6.00
N ALA A 25 11.01 -8.16 6.75
CA ALA A 25 11.77 -9.40 6.58
C ALA A 25 11.59 -10.01 5.18
N ILE A 26 10.55 -9.61 4.44
CA ILE A 26 10.40 -9.99 3.02
C ILE A 26 11.60 -9.57 2.16
N LEU A 27 12.29 -8.48 2.49
CA LEU A 27 13.43 -7.97 1.71
C LEU A 27 14.62 -8.93 1.71
N PRO A 28 15.21 -9.31 2.87
CA PRO A 28 16.30 -10.26 2.89
C PRO A 28 15.88 -11.66 2.39
N ILE A 29 14.62 -12.06 2.57
CA ILE A 29 14.11 -13.33 2.04
C ILE A 29 14.18 -13.34 0.51
N LEU A 30 13.57 -12.34 -0.15
CA LEU A 30 13.57 -12.25 -1.61
C LEU A 30 14.98 -12.05 -2.17
N PHE A 31 15.81 -11.29 -1.49
CA PHE A 31 17.22 -11.17 -1.86
C PHE A 31 17.96 -12.50 -1.79
N GLY A 32 17.76 -13.27 -0.71
CA GLY A 32 18.32 -14.62 -0.58
C GLY A 32 17.89 -15.53 -1.75
N VAL A 33 16.63 -15.46 -2.18
CA VAL A 33 16.15 -16.19 -3.35
C VAL A 33 16.89 -15.79 -4.62
N ILE A 34 17.08 -14.49 -4.87
CA ILE A 34 17.87 -14.01 -6.03
C ILE A 34 19.32 -14.48 -5.94
N MET A 35 19.94 -14.44 -4.75
CA MET A 35 21.32 -14.91 -4.58
C MET A 35 21.43 -16.40 -4.89
N VAL A 36 20.48 -17.22 -4.41
CA VAL A 36 20.44 -18.64 -4.73
C VAL A 36 20.26 -18.84 -6.23
N ASP A 37 19.32 -18.14 -6.87
CA ASP A 37 19.07 -18.30 -8.30
C ASP A 37 20.30 -17.92 -9.14
N LYS A 38 20.95 -16.80 -8.82
CA LYS A 38 22.10 -16.32 -9.57
C LYS A 38 23.36 -17.16 -9.40
N PHE A 39 23.63 -17.63 -8.18
CA PHE A 39 24.90 -18.31 -7.89
C PHE A 39 24.83 -19.83 -7.96
N TYR A 40 23.63 -20.43 -7.85
CA TYR A 40 23.47 -21.88 -7.80
C TYR A 40 22.54 -22.44 -8.87
N LEU A 41 21.63 -21.64 -9.43
CA LEU A 41 20.64 -22.10 -10.40
C LEU A 41 20.79 -21.42 -11.77
N ASP A 42 21.91 -20.73 -12.02
CA ASP A 42 22.22 -20.04 -13.27
C ASP A 42 21.08 -19.14 -13.81
N SER A 43 20.38 -18.44 -12.90
CA SER A 43 19.22 -17.60 -13.20
C SER A 43 18.03 -18.34 -13.82
N SER A 44 17.87 -19.63 -13.53
CA SER A 44 16.74 -20.45 -14.01
C SER A 44 15.37 -19.96 -13.52
N LEU A 45 15.29 -19.25 -12.40
CA LEU A 45 14.02 -18.71 -11.88
C LEU A 45 13.65 -17.36 -12.52
N LEU A 46 14.61 -16.60 -13.04
CA LEU A 46 14.40 -15.28 -13.64
C LEU A 46 13.23 -15.24 -14.66
N PRO A 47 13.08 -16.19 -15.60
CA PRO A 47 11.96 -16.18 -16.56
C PRO A 47 10.58 -16.25 -15.90
N HIS A 48 10.48 -16.83 -14.69
CA HIS A 48 9.23 -16.98 -13.96
C HIS A 48 8.89 -15.75 -13.09
N PHE A 49 9.85 -14.88 -12.83
CA PHE A 49 9.71 -13.69 -11.96
C PHE A 49 9.91 -12.35 -12.70
N GLY A 50 9.80 -12.38 -14.04
CA GLY A 50 9.67 -11.17 -14.86
C GLY A 50 8.29 -10.51 -14.75
N VAL A 51 8.00 -9.56 -15.65
CA VAL A 51 6.71 -8.83 -15.70
C VAL A 51 5.51 -9.77 -15.82
N ASN A 52 5.66 -10.87 -16.57
CA ASN A 52 4.61 -11.89 -16.70
C ASN A 52 4.23 -12.54 -15.36
N GLY A 53 5.13 -12.54 -14.37
CA GLY A 53 4.85 -12.97 -13.00
C GLY A 53 3.77 -12.13 -12.32
N LEU A 54 3.52 -10.90 -12.77
CA LEU A 54 2.44 -10.04 -12.25
C LEU A 54 1.05 -10.54 -12.64
N ALA A 55 0.96 -11.34 -13.70
CA ALA A 55 -0.29 -11.99 -14.11
C ALA A 55 -0.58 -13.26 -13.28
N LEU A 56 0.34 -13.68 -12.38
CA LEU A 56 0.15 -14.86 -11.57
C LEU A 56 -1.14 -14.72 -10.75
N PRO A 57 -2.11 -15.64 -10.92
CA PRO A 57 -3.37 -15.60 -10.22
C PRO A 57 -3.22 -15.42 -8.72
N LEU A 58 -2.24 -16.13 -8.13
CA LEU A 58 -1.95 -16.11 -6.70
C LEU A 58 -1.54 -14.72 -6.20
N TYR A 59 -0.77 -13.96 -6.97
CA TYR A 59 -0.34 -12.62 -6.60
C TYR A 59 -1.54 -11.66 -6.52
N LEU A 60 -2.41 -11.66 -7.54
CA LEU A 60 -3.61 -10.82 -7.57
C LEU A 60 -4.67 -11.22 -6.53
N PHE A 61 -4.71 -12.50 -6.16
CA PHE A 61 -5.65 -13.01 -5.16
C PHE A 61 -5.20 -12.79 -3.72
N LEU A 62 -3.89 -12.77 -3.46
CA LEU A 62 -3.35 -12.57 -2.12
C LEU A 62 -3.00 -11.11 -1.83
N PHE A 63 -2.67 -10.34 -2.86
CA PHE A 63 -2.18 -8.96 -2.75
C PHE A 63 -2.89 -8.05 -3.75
N GLY A 64 -3.02 -6.75 -3.41
CA GLY A 64 -3.74 -5.78 -4.23
C GLY A 64 -5.24 -5.74 -3.92
N LEU A 65 -6.05 -6.57 -4.57
CA LEU A 65 -7.50 -6.44 -4.44
C LEU A 65 -8.06 -6.73 -3.04
N PRO A 66 -7.55 -7.72 -2.27
CA PRO A 66 -8.09 -7.96 -0.93
C PRO A 66 -7.99 -6.73 -0.01
N HIS A 67 -6.82 -6.08 0.10
CA HIS A 67 -6.71 -4.92 0.99
C HIS A 67 -7.60 -3.76 0.52
N ILE A 68 -7.71 -3.56 -0.80
CA ILE A 68 -8.59 -2.56 -1.40
C ILE A 68 -10.04 -2.80 -0.93
N ILE A 69 -10.53 -4.02 -1.07
CA ILE A 69 -11.89 -4.37 -0.64
C ILE A 69 -12.06 -4.23 0.87
N GLY A 70 -11.08 -4.70 1.65
CA GLY A 70 -11.09 -4.59 3.11
C GLY A 70 -11.25 -3.16 3.58
N SER A 71 -10.62 -2.20 2.91
CA SER A 71 -10.76 -0.77 3.21
C SER A 71 -12.18 -0.23 3.00
N PHE A 72 -12.94 -0.77 2.04
CA PHE A 72 -14.30 -0.30 1.80
C PHE A 72 -15.24 -0.76 2.90
N PHE A 73 -15.01 -1.95 3.48
CA PHE A 73 -15.86 -2.47 4.55
C PHE A 73 -15.96 -1.50 5.71
N SER A 74 -14.87 -0.81 6.08
CA SER A 74 -14.90 0.12 7.20
C SER A 74 -15.93 1.24 7.01
N PHE A 75 -16.23 1.68 5.78
CA PHE A 75 -17.19 2.75 5.49
C PHE A 75 -18.66 2.39 5.61
N PHE A 76 -19.03 1.10 5.73
CA PHE A 76 -20.43 0.67 5.84
C PHE A 76 -21.00 0.84 7.26
N ASP A 77 -20.80 2.03 7.81
CA ASP A 77 -21.26 2.52 9.11
C ASP A 77 -21.90 3.91 8.89
N GLY A 78 -23.11 4.12 9.42
CA GLY A 78 -23.86 5.36 9.23
C GLY A 78 -23.10 6.61 9.68
N GLU A 79 -22.35 6.53 10.80
CA GLU A 79 -21.55 7.65 11.30
C GLU A 79 -20.47 8.08 10.28
N TYR A 80 -19.88 7.10 9.59
CA TYR A 80 -18.85 7.37 8.59
C TYR A 80 -19.47 7.86 7.28
N LEU A 81 -20.57 7.28 6.82
CA LEU A 81 -21.26 7.76 5.63
C LEU A 81 -21.68 9.23 5.78
N ASP A 82 -22.17 9.61 6.95
CA ASP A 82 -22.55 10.99 7.26
C ASP A 82 -21.33 11.92 7.29
N TYR A 83 -20.28 11.53 8.02
CA TYR A 83 -19.05 12.33 8.11
C TYR A 83 -18.36 12.50 6.75
N TYR A 84 -18.28 11.44 5.95
CA TYR A 84 -17.59 11.43 4.66
C TYR A 84 -18.48 11.76 3.47
N ARG A 85 -19.75 12.17 3.67
CA ARG A 85 -20.73 12.39 2.59
C ARG A 85 -20.18 13.23 1.44
N LYS A 86 -19.47 14.32 1.74
CA LYS A 86 -18.87 15.18 0.70
C LYS A 86 -17.78 14.46 -0.11
N TYR A 87 -16.97 13.65 0.55
CA TYR A 87 -15.90 12.87 -0.06
C TYR A 87 -16.45 11.73 -0.92
N LEU A 88 -17.49 11.04 -0.44
CA LEU A 88 -18.09 9.89 -1.11
C LEU A 88 -18.99 10.27 -2.30
N PHE A 89 -19.76 11.35 -2.21
CA PHE A 89 -20.79 11.68 -3.20
C PHE A 89 -20.46 12.84 -4.14
N PHE A 90 -19.38 13.59 -3.88
CA PHE A 90 -18.95 14.67 -4.79
C PHE A 90 -17.54 14.45 -5.31
N TYR A 91 -16.56 14.36 -4.41
CA TYR A 91 -15.16 14.30 -4.82
C TYR A 91 -14.77 12.95 -5.42
N LEU A 92 -15.23 11.85 -4.84
CA LEU A 92 -14.97 10.51 -5.38
C LEU A 92 -15.57 10.31 -6.78
N PRO A 93 -16.86 10.61 -7.04
CA PRO A 93 -17.41 10.53 -8.40
C PRO A 93 -16.67 11.41 -9.39
N GLY A 94 -16.28 12.63 -8.98
CA GLY A 94 -15.47 13.51 -9.83
C GLY A 94 -14.13 12.90 -10.22
N LEU A 95 -13.41 12.28 -9.28
CA LEU A 95 -12.17 11.56 -9.55
C LEU A 95 -12.40 10.37 -10.49
N LEU A 96 -13.44 9.58 -10.25
CA LEU A 96 -13.73 8.39 -11.06
C LEU A 96 -14.13 8.76 -12.49
N ILE A 97 -14.94 9.80 -12.67
CA ILE A 97 -15.30 10.31 -14.00
C ILE A 97 -14.05 10.82 -14.72
N ALA A 98 -13.22 11.63 -14.06
CA ALA A 98 -11.98 12.13 -14.65
C ALA A 98 -11.03 10.98 -15.05
N THR A 99 -10.89 9.97 -14.19
CA THR A 99 -10.08 8.77 -14.47
C THR A 99 -10.66 7.97 -15.63
N ALA A 100 -11.98 7.77 -15.67
CA ALA A 100 -12.66 7.06 -16.74
C ALA A 100 -12.53 7.79 -18.10
N ILE A 101 -12.68 9.11 -18.11
CA ILE A 101 -12.46 9.94 -19.31
C ILE A 101 -11.00 9.80 -19.77
N LEU A 102 -10.03 9.86 -18.86
CA LEU A 102 -8.61 9.70 -19.21
C LEU A 102 -8.34 8.32 -19.82
N LEU A 103 -8.85 7.24 -19.21
CA LEU A 103 -8.73 5.88 -19.73
C LEU A 103 -9.40 5.70 -21.10
N PHE A 104 -10.51 6.40 -21.34
CA PHE A 104 -11.24 6.36 -22.61
C PHE A 104 -10.52 7.14 -23.71
N VAL A 105 -10.03 8.34 -23.41
CA VAL A 105 -9.36 9.22 -24.39
C VAL A 105 -7.95 8.74 -24.72
N ASN A 106 -7.18 8.34 -23.70
CA ASN A 106 -5.84 7.82 -23.86
C ASN A 106 -5.55 6.77 -22.78
N PHE A 107 -5.76 5.51 -23.15
CA PHE A 107 -5.60 4.38 -22.25
C PHE A 107 -4.21 4.33 -21.62
N GLU A 108 -3.14 4.57 -22.38
CA GLU A 108 -1.77 4.53 -21.87
C GLU A 108 -1.54 5.60 -20.80
N LEU A 109 -1.96 6.83 -21.04
CA LEU A 109 -1.88 7.90 -20.04
C LEU A 109 -2.73 7.61 -18.82
N GLY A 110 -3.90 6.99 -18.99
CA GLY A 110 -4.73 6.53 -17.88
C GLY A 110 -4.03 5.48 -17.01
N VAL A 111 -3.34 4.52 -17.61
CA VAL A 111 -2.55 3.51 -16.88
C VAL A 111 -1.33 4.15 -16.22
N VAL A 112 -0.63 5.08 -16.88
CA VAL A 112 0.48 5.84 -16.27
C VAL A 112 0.00 6.62 -15.06
N PHE A 113 -1.12 7.34 -15.19
CA PHE A 113 -1.74 8.06 -14.07
C PHE A 113 -2.07 7.11 -12.91
N PHE A 114 -2.64 5.94 -13.20
CA PHE A 114 -2.89 4.91 -12.20
C PHE A 114 -1.60 4.42 -11.52
N LEU A 115 -0.56 4.05 -12.26
CA LEU A 115 0.72 3.56 -11.73
C LEU A 115 1.40 4.61 -10.84
N VAL A 116 1.40 5.87 -11.26
CA VAL A 116 1.96 6.98 -10.47
C VAL A 116 1.18 7.16 -9.16
N ASN A 117 -0.16 7.06 -9.21
CA ASN A 117 -1.00 7.14 -8.01
C ASN A 117 -0.79 5.94 -7.08
N ASP A 118 -0.59 4.73 -7.61
CA ASP A 118 -0.30 3.54 -6.83
C ASP A 118 1.01 3.69 -6.03
N VAL A 119 2.07 4.17 -6.69
CA VAL A 119 3.36 4.48 -6.04
C VAL A 119 3.19 5.55 -4.98
N TRP A 120 2.51 6.66 -5.31
CA TRP A 120 2.26 7.74 -4.37
C TRP A 120 1.49 7.26 -3.13
N HIS A 121 0.42 6.50 -3.35
CA HIS A 121 -0.41 5.95 -2.30
C HIS A 121 0.40 5.05 -1.35
N GLY A 122 1.14 4.08 -1.89
CA GLY A 122 1.93 3.17 -1.08
C GLY A 122 3.11 3.85 -0.35
N ILE A 123 3.65 4.95 -0.88
CA ILE A 123 4.65 5.78 -0.19
C ILE A 123 4.00 6.58 0.93
N LYS A 124 2.86 7.22 0.68
CA LYS A 124 2.14 8.03 1.66
C LYS A 124 1.73 7.21 2.88
N GLN A 125 1.38 5.94 2.72
CA GLN A 125 1.14 5.06 3.86
C GLN A 125 2.41 4.85 4.68
N LYS A 126 3.53 4.46 4.05
CA LYS A 126 4.80 4.17 4.74
C LYS A 126 5.32 5.40 5.49
N VAL A 127 5.23 6.57 4.87
CA VAL A 127 5.60 7.87 5.46
C VAL A 127 4.62 8.28 6.56
N GLY A 128 3.32 8.03 6.39
CA GLY A 128 2.29 8.26 7.40
C GLY A 128 2.53 7.44 8.67
N ILE A 129 2.89 6.16 8.52
CA ILE A 129 3.30 5.31 9.65
C ILE A 129 4.56 5.87 10.33
N ALA A 130 5.54 6.38 9.59
CA ALA A 130 6.70 7.04 10.22
C ALA A 130 6.28 8.22 11.10
N LEU A 131 5.32 9.05 10.66
CA LEU A 131 4.78 10.15 11.45
C LEU A 131 4.05 9.65 12.71
N ILE A 132 3.28 8.57 12.59
CA ILE A 132 2.60 7.93 13.73
C ILE A 132 3.61 7.43 14.76
N LEU A 133 4.74 6.88 14.31
CA LEU A 133 5.83 6.44 15.17
C LEU A 133 6.65 7.60 15.76
N GLY A 134 6.43 8.84 15.32
CA GLY A 134 7.08 10.03 15.88
C GLY A 134 8.17 10.66 15.00
N ALA A 135 8.22 10.34 13.70
CA ALA A 135 9.10 11.05 12.76
C ALA A 135 8.75 12.55 12.71
N LYS A 136 9.78 13.40 12.62
CA LYS A 136 9.61 14.85 12.51
C LYS A 136 9.21 15.26 11.09
N LEU A 137 8.19 16.12 11.00
CA LEU A 137 7.75 16.75 9.76
C LEU A 137 8.56 18.03 9.51
N ASN A 138 9.44 17.99 8.52
CA ASN A 138 10.25 19.13 8.07
C ASN A 138 10.67 18.93 6.60
N TRP A 139 11.53 19.80 6.07
CA TRP A 139 11.99 19.72 4.67
C TRP A 139 12.62 18.36 4.32
N LEU A 140 13.43 17.76 5.20
CA LEU A 140 14.01 16.43 4.98
C LEU A 140 12.94 15.35 4.85
N HIS A 141 11.80 15.50 5.53
CA HIS A 141 10.71 14.54 5.44
C HIS A 141 10.04 14.59 4.07
N TYR A 142 9.86 15.81 3.53
CA TYR A 142 9.35 15.99 2.19
C TYR A 142 10.32 15.45 1.14
N LEU A 143 11.63 15.69 1.30
CA LEU A 143 12.64 15.14 0.40
C LEU A 143 12.69 13.60 0.45
N TRP A 144 12.66 13.02 1.65
CA TRP A 144 12.61 11.57 1.89
C TRP A 144 11.33 10.92 1.33
N THR A 145 10.25 11.70 1.17
CA THR A 145 8.99 11.25 0.55
C THR A 145 9.02 11.39 -0.97
N ALA A 146 9.52 12.53 -1.47
CA ALA A 146 9.50 12.87 -2.89
C ALA A 146 10.49 12.04 -3.70
N LEU A 147 11.68 11.75 -3.15
CA LEU A 147 12.71 11.01 -3.87
C LEU A 147 12.24 9.61 -4.26
N PRO A 148 11.77 8.75 -3.34
CA PRO A 148 11.23 7.45 -3.73
C PRO A 148 10.03 7.54 -4.67
N PHE A 149 9.19 8.57 -4.52
CA PHE A 149 8.04 8.76 -5.38
C PHE A 149 8.44 8.99 -6.83
N ILE A 150 9.32 9.96 -7.08
CA ILE A 150 9.81 10.29 -8.43
C ILE A 150 10.54 9.09 -9.03
N THR A 151 11.49 8.53 -8.28
CA THR A 151 12.38 7.48 -8.79
C THR A 151 11.66 6.14 -8.99
N SER A 152 10.75 5.75 -8.11
CA SER A 152 9.95 4.52 -8.28
C SER A 152 8.89 4.69 -9.37
N SER A 153 8.26 5.87 -9.51
CA SER A 153 7.31 6.13 -10.59
C SER A 153 7.99 6.04 -11.95
N LEU A 154 9.17 6.67 -12.11
CA LEU A 154 9.96 6.57 -13.33
C LEU A 154 10.37 5.13 -13.62
N ALA A 155 10.86 4.40 -12.62
CA ALA A 155 11.26 3.01 -12.79
C ALA A 155 10.07 2.13 -13.22
N PHE A 156 8.94 2.19 -12.53
CA PHE A 156 7.79 1.35 -12.88
C PHE A 156 7.21 1.69 -14.25
N VAL A 157 7.06 2.97 -14.60
CA VAL A 157 6.58 3.33 -15.94
C VAL A 157 7.59 2.88 -17.00
N TYR A 158 8.89 3.04 -16.78
CA TYR A 158 9.92 2.64 -17.75
C TYR A 158 9.93 1.14 -18.00
N PHE A 159 9.84 0.32 -16.94
CA PHE A 159 9.92 -1.12 -17.07
C PHE A 159 8.59 -1.80 -17.44
N LEU A 160 7.44 -1.20 -17.13
CA LEU A 160 6.12 -1.75 -17.47
C LEU A 160 5.54 -1.17 -18.75
N MET A 161 5.88 0.07 -19.09
CA MET A 161 5.33 0.82 -20.23
C MET A 161 6.42 1.65 -20.94
N PRO A 162 7.50 1.03 -21.44
CA PRO A 162 8.61 1.74 -22.07
C PRO A 162 8.18 2.59 -23.27
N GLN A 163 7.10 2.21 -23.96
CA GLN A 163 6.59 2.89 -25.15
C GLN A 163 6.05 4.31 -24.86
N VAL A 164 5.74 4.63 -23.60
CA VAL A 164 5.29 5.97 -23.19
C VAL A 164 6.42 6.99 -23.26
N PHE A 165 7.67 6.53 -23.16
CA PHE A 165 8.84 7.40 -23.22
C PHE A 165 9.30 7.59 -24.67
N PRO A 166 9.57 8.84 -25.10
CA PRO A 166 10.26 9.07 -26.36
C PRO A 166 11.62 8.36 -26.36
N VAL A 167 11.99 7.74 -27.49
CA VAL A 167 13.23 6.93 -27.62
C VAL A 167 14.48 7.67 -27.14
N TYR A 168 14.57 8.99 -27.39
CA TYR A 168 15.71 9.81 -26.97
C TYR A 168 15.81 10.04 -25.46
N THR A 169 14.75 9.78 -24.68
CA THR A 169 14.77 9.93 -23.22
C THR A 169 15.24 8.66 -22.50
N LEU A 170 15.11 7.49 -23.14
CA LEU A 170 15.45 6.19 -22.55
C LEU A 170 16.88 6.12 -21.96
N PRO A 171 17.93 6.66 -22.63
CA PRO A 171 19.29 6.60 -22.10
C PRO A 171 19.48 7.36 -20.77
N TYR A 172 18.63 8.35 -20.49
CA TYR A 172 18.76 9.22 -19.32
C TYR A 172 18.00 8.71 -18.10
N ILE A 173 17.03 7.80 -18.26
CA ILE A 173 16.18 7.33 -17.16
C ILE A 173 17.00 6.58 -16.10
N SER A 174 17.87 5.65 -16.53
CA SER A 174 18.71 4.88 -15.60
C SER A 174 19.68 5.77 -14.79
N PRO A 175 20.44 6.70 -15.40
CA PRO A 175 21.23 7.69 -14.65
C PRO A 175 20.41 8.52 -13.65
N ILE A 176 19.21 8.96 -14.01
CA ILE A 176 18.34 9.74 -13.12
C ILE A 176 17.93 8.90 -11.90
N ILE A 177 17.53 7.64 -12.11
CA ILE A 177 17.18 6.72 -11.02
C ILE A 177 18.39 6.47 -10.11
N PHE A 178 19.57 6.26 -10.70
CA PHE A 178 20.81 6.05 -9.95
C PHE A 178 21.19 7.27 -9.09
N VAL A 179 21.19 8.47 -9.66
CA VAL A 179 21.44 9.72 -8.92
C VAL A 179 20.39 9.90 -7.82
N GLY A 180 19.12 9.63 -8.12
CA GLY A 180 18.05 9.69 -7.13
C GLY A 180 18.25 8.70 -5.97
N ALA A 181 18.78 7.50 -6.22
CA ALA A 181 19.15 6.54 -5.19
C ALA A 181 20.31 7.06 -4.30
N ILE A 182 21.31 7.71 -4.89
CA ILE A 182 22.40 8.36 -4.13
C ILE A 182 21.84 9.46 -3.21
N ILE A 183 20.99 10.34 -3.74
CA ILE A 183 20.39 11.42 -2.94
C ILE A 183 19.49 10.82 -1.85
N LEU A 184 18.74 9.75 -2.15
CA LEU A 184 17.92 9.03 -1.16
C LEU A 184 18.79 8.46 -0.04
N PHE A 185 19.99 7.95 -0.34
CA PHE A 185 20.91 7.42 0.66
C PHE A 185 21.34 8.50 1.66
N PHE A 186 21.82 9.65 1.16
CA PHE A 186 22.21 10.75 2.04
C PHE A 186 21.01 11.34 2.80
N THR A 187 19.85 11.42 2.16
CA THR A 187 18.61 11.88 2.80
C THR A 187 18.18 10.92 3.92
N MET A 188 18.30 9.60 3.71
CA MET A 188 18.05 8.56 4.71
C MET A 188 19.00 8.75 5.91
N LEU A 189 20.30 8.90 5.69
CA LEU A 189 21.28 9.09 6.77
C LEU A 189 20.97 10.35 7.59
N ALA A 190 20.69 11.47 6.90
CA ALA A 190 20.29 12.71 7.56
C ALA A 190 19.00 12.51 8.37
N LYS A 191 18.02 11.79 7.83
CA LYS A 191 16.76 11.52 8.54
C LYS A 191 16.91 10.61 9.75
N ILE A 192 17.73 9.57 9.66
CA ILE A 192 18.04 8.70 10.79
C ILE A 192 18.70 9.50 11.90
N ARG A 193 19.66 10.37 11.58
CA ARG A 193 20.35 11.22 12.56
C ARG A 193 19.40 12.17 13.30
N GLU A 194 18.46 12.78 12.58
CA GLU A 194 17.48 13.73 13.14
C GLU A 194 16.38 13.05 13.98
N SER A 195 16.14 11.77 13.73
CA SER A 195 15.04 11.01 14.31
C SER A 195 15.40 10.42 15.67
N LYS A 196 14.37 10.28 16.51
CA LYS A 196 14.46 9.61 17.80
C LYS A 196 14.85 8.12 17.61
N PRO A 197 15.58 7.50 18.57
CA PRO A 197 16.09 6.13 18.42
C PRO A 197 15.04 5.08 18.09
N ASP A 198 13.83 5.25 18.60
CA ASP A 198 12.68 4.41 18.33
C ASP A 198 12.26 4.41 16.85
N VAL A 199 12.33 5.54 16.13
CA VAL A 199 11.87 5.61 14.73
C VAL A 199 12.95 5.27 13.71
N ARG A 200 14.22 5.32 14.10
CA ARG A 200 15.38 5.16 13.19
C ARG A 200 15.32 3.88 12.37
N LEU A 201 15.04 2.75 13.02
CA LEU A 201 14.96 1.45 12.35
C LEU A 201 13.85 1.43 11.30
N TYR A 202 12.69 2.04 11.57
CA TYR A 202 11.60 2.10 10.61
C TYR A 202 11.97 2.95 9.39
N ILE A 203 12.59 4.12 9.59
CA ILE A 203 13.08 4.96 8.49
C ILE A 203 14.11 4.22 7.64
N PHE A 204 15.05 3.54 8.29
CA PHE A 204 16.04 2.71 7.61
C PHE A 204 15.37 1.63 6.75
N LEU A 205 14.46 0.84 7.32
CA LEU A 205 13.77 -0.24 6.59
C LEU A 205 12.92 0.26 5.42
N VAL A 206 12.21 1.39 5.59
CA VAL A 206 11.48 2.04 4.49
C VAL A 206 12.43 2.48 3.37
N SER A 207 13.57 3.08 3.70
CA SER A 207 14.56 3.46 2.68
C SER A 207 15.20 2.25 2.01
N VAL A 208 15.54 1.23 2.79
CA VAL A 208 16.12 -0.03 2.32
C VAL A 208 15.18 -0.76 1.37
N LEU A 209 13.86 -0.75 1.60
CA LEU A 209 12.87 -1.26 0.64
C LEU A 209 13.07 -0.65 -0.75
N PHE A 210 13.28 0.66 -0.88
CA PHE A 210 13.48 1.29 -2.19
C PHE A 210 14.81 0.88 -2.83
N PHE A 211 15.88 0.73 -2.05
CA PHE A 211 17.15 0.20 -2.56
C PHE A 211 17.02 -1.24 -3.06
N PHE A 212 16.34 -2.11 -2.32
CA PHE A 212 16.04 -3.47 -2.76
C PHE A 212 15.17 -3.49 -4.00
N ASN A 213 14.15 -2.63 -4.09
CA ASN A 213 13.33 -2.52 -5.29
C ASN A 213 14.16 -2.12 -6.52
N TYR A 214 15.07 -1.15 -6.40
CA TYR A 214 15.99 -0.82 -7.50
C TYR A 214 16.87 -2.00 -7.87
N TYR A 215 17.44 -2.69 -6.89
CA TYR A 215 18.25 -3.88 -7.13
C TYR A 215 17.46 -4.98 -7.85
N PHE A 216 16.26 -5.30 -7.40
CA PHE A 216 15.38 -6.31 -7.99
C PHE A 216 15.03 -5.97 -9.44
N ILE A 217 14.70 -4.71 -9.71
CA ILE A 217 14.42 -4.21 -11.06
C ILE A 217 15.65 -4.34 -11.96
N LEU A 218 16.82 -3.86 -11.52
CA LEU A 218 18.06 -3.89 -12.31
C LEU A 218 18.55 -5.31 -12.61
N THR A 219 18.15 -6.28 -11.78
CA THR A 219 18.50 -7.68 -11.95
C THR A 219 17.46 -8.49 -12.71
N GLY A 220 16.38 -7.85 -13.17
CA GLY A 220 15.30 -8.46 -13.97
C GLY A 220 14.18 -9.10 -13.15
N TYR A 221 14.28 -9.14 -11.82
CA TYR A 221 13.26 -9.69 -10.91
C TYR A 221 12.21 -8.63 -10.55
N ILE A 222 11.58 -8.03 -11.57
CA ILE A 222 10.60 -6.95 -11.40
C ILE A 222 9.43 -7.39 -10.52
N PHE A 223 9.02 -8.67 -10.63
CA PHE A 223 7.98 -9.23 -9.76
C PHE A 223 8.34 -9.10 -8.28
N PHE A 224 9.60 -9.32 -7.88
CA PHE A 224 10.03 -9.20 -6.49
C PHE A 224 10.02 -7.75 -6.00
N ALA A 225 10.33 -6.77 -6.85
CA ALA A 225 10.21 -5.34 -6.49
C ALA A 225 8.77 -4.96 -6.15
N ILE A 226 7.82 -5.43 -6.97
CA ILE A 226 6.41 -5.17 -6.78
C ILE A 226 5.89 -5.95 -5.56
N LEU A 227 6.24 -7.23 -5.44
CA LEU A 227 5.85 -8.08 -4.33
C LEU A 227 6.34 -7.53 -2.99
N ALA A 228 7.61 -7.14 -2.87
CA ALA A 228 8.16 -6.56 -1.66
C ALA A 228 7.41 -5.30 -1.24
N PHE A 229 7.15 -4.39 -2.19
CA PHE A 229 6.43 -3.15 -1.93
C PHE A 229 5.00 -3.41 -1.46
N ARG A 230 4.32 -4.38 -2.08
CA ARG A 230 2.94 -4.77 -1.79
C ARG A 230 2.81 -5.52 -0.48
N VAL A 231 3.64 -6.53 -0.21
CA VAL A 231 3.62 -7.25 1.08
C VAL A 231 3.75 -6.26 2.24
N VAL A 232 4.69 -5.31 2.15
CA VAL A 232 4.84 -4.26 3.17
C VAL A 232 3.61 -3.38 3.29
N HIS A 233 3.06 -2.96 2.16
CA HIS A 233 1.87 -2.10 2.11
C HIS A 233 0.62 -2.82 2.62
N ASP A 234 0.25 -3.92 2.01
CA ASP A 234 -0.97 -4.68 2.29
C ASP A 234 -0.98 -5.21 3.72
N ALA A 235 0.13 -5.81 4.21
CA ALA A 235 0.16 -6.35 5.56
C ALA A 235 0.07 -5.25 6.63
N SER A 236 0.70 -4.09 6.39
CA SER A 236 0.53 -2.96 7.31
C SER A 236 -0.89 -2.39 7.21
N ALA A 237 -1.46 -2.22 6.01
CA ALA A 237 -2.83 -1.74 5.82
C ALA A 237 -3.87 -2.65 6.51
N PHE A 238 -3.75 -3.96 6.34
CA PHE A 238 -4.60 -4.93 7.05
C PHE A 238 -4.48 -4.82 8.56
N ALA A 239 -3.28 -4.59 9.12
CA ALA A 239 -3.16 -4.37 10.56
C ALA A 239 -3.93 -3.10 11.01
N PHE A 240 -3.94 -2.04 10.19
CA PHE A 240 -4.76 -0.85 10.45
C PHE A 240 -6.26 -1.15 10.35
N TYR A 241 -6.73 -1.85 9.32
CA TYR A 241 -8.15 -2.19 9.16
C TYR A 241 -8.65 -3.10 10.25
N ILE A 242 -7.90 -4.15 10.56
CA ILE A 242 -8.28 -5.13 11.59
C ILE A 242 -8.35 -4.46 12.95
N ALA A 243 -7.33 -3.68 13.33
CA ALA A 243 -7.34 -2.97 14.61
C ALA A 243 -8.51 -1.99 14.69
N HIS A 244 -8.75 -1.25 13.60
CA HIS A 244 -9.89 -0.33 13.49
C HIS A 244 -11.23 -1.06 13.68
N ASP A 245 -11.51 -2.05 12.83
CA ASP A 245 -12.81 -2.71 12.76
C ASP A 245 -13.10 -3.51 14.03
N TYR A 246 -12.08 -4.16 14.59
CA TYR A 246 -12.20 -4.82 15.88
C TYR A 246 -12.55 -3.82 17.00
N ASN A 247 -11.81 -2.70 17.09
CA ASN A 247 -12.03 -1.70 18.14
C ASN A 247 -13.36 -0.94 17.98
N ARG A 248 -13.82 -0.73 16.74
CA ARG A 248 -15.09 -0.04 16.46
C ARG A 248 -16.31 -0.91 16.80
N ASN A 249 -16.18 -2.24 16.67
CA ASN A 249 -17.30 -3.17 16.85
C ASN A 249 -17.27 -3.93 18.19
N ILE A 250 -16.37 -3.57 19.12
CA ILE A 250 -16.26 -4.24 20.43
C ILE A 250 -17.53 -4.09 21.29
N ASP A 251 -18.14 -2.91 21.25
CA ASP A 251 -19.35 -2.58 22.02
C ASP A 251 -20.66 -2.88 21.25
N GLY A 252 -20.55 -3.54 20.08
CA GLY A 252 -21.67 -3.90 19.20
C GLY A 252 -21.37 -3.65 17.72
N TYR A 253 -21.96 -4.46 16.85
CA TYR A 253 -21.79 -4.33 15.40
C TYR A 253 -22.50 -3.09 14.86
N LYS A 254 -21.73 -2.04 14.60
CA LYS A 254 -22.20 -0.81 13.95
C LYS A 254 -22.13 -0.88 12.43
N ASN A 255 -21.22 -1.71 11.93
CA ASN A 255 -21.05 -1.95 10.51
C ASN A 255 -22.12 -2.92 9.98
N ILE A 256 -22.73 -2.60 8.84
CA ILE A 256 -23.79 -3.42 8.23
C ILE A 256 -23.28 -4.82 7.87
N PHE A 257 -22.07 -4.95 7.31
CA PHE A 257 -21.52 -6.25 6.93
C PHE A 257 -21.27 -7.14 8.14
N TYR A 258 -20.67 -6.61 9.20
CA TYR A 258 -20.43 -7.38 10.42
C TYR A 258 -21.74 -7.73 11.15
N LYS A 259 -22.74 -6.86 11.08
CA LYS A 259 -24.08 -7.15 11.60
C LYS A 259 -24.75 -8.29 10.84
N LEU A 260 -24.70 -8.27 9.50
CA LEU A 260 -25.25 -9.35 8.65
C LEU A 260 -24.55 -10.69 8.88
N LEU A 261 -23.25 -10.66 9.14
CA LEU A 261 -22.43 -11.85 9.35
C LEU A 261 -22.28 -12.27 10.82
N SER A 262 -23.01 -11.64 11.74
CA SER A 262 -23.01 -11.97 13.17
C SER A 262 -23.50 -13.40 13.46
N VAL A 263 -24.16 -14.05 12.50
CA VAL A 263 -24.59 -15.46 12.57
C VAL A 263 -23.40 -16.43 12.40
N VAL A 264 -22.30 -15.97 11.81
CA VAL A 264 -21.09 -16.77 11.61
C VAL A 264 -20.13 -16.50 12.78
N PRO A 265 -19.69 -17.51 13.55
CA PRO A 265 -18.84 -17.34 14.72
C PRO A 265 -17.36 -17.10 14.35
N LEU A 266 -17.11 -16.29 13.31
CA LEU A 266 -15.75 -15.94 12.89
C LEU A 266 -15.38 -14.56 13.46
N PRO A 267 -14.21 -14.43 14.10
CA PRO A 267 -13.71 -13.13 14.53
C PRO A 267 -13.56 -12.19 13.33
N VAL A 268 -13.79 -10.88 13.55
CA VAL A 268 -13.54 -9.82 12.54
C VAL A 268 -12.11 -9.95 11.96
N LEU A 269 -11.15 -10.36 12.80
CA LEU A 269 -9.77 -10.67 12.41
C LEU A 269 -9.65 -11.65 11.23
N VAL A 270 -10.52 -12.66 11.16
CA VAL A 270 -10.53 -13.68 10.10
C VAL A 270 -11.51 -13.28 9.00
N LEU A 271 -12.62 -12.68 9.37
CA LEU A 271 -13.70 -12.34 8.44
C LEU A 271 -13.26 -11.25 7.46
N THR A 272 -12.55 -10.21 7.91
CA THR A 272 -12.11 -9.11 7.04
C THR A 272 -11.18 -9.59 5.92
N PRO A 273 -10.08 -10.35 6.19
CA PRO A 273 -9.26 -10.89 5.11
C PRO A 273 -10.00 -11.92 4.24
N ALA A 274 -10.82 -12.79 4.83
CA ALA A 274 -11.52 -13.83 4.07
C ALA A 274 -12.54 -13.25 3.07
N LEU A 275 -13.38 -12.31 3.52
CA LEU A 275 -14.32 -11.60 2.63
C LEU A 275 -13.58 -10.82 1.57
N SER A 276 -12.50 -10.14 1.94
CA SER A 276 -11.67 -9.37 1.01
C SER A 276 -11.13 -10.23 -0.12
N ILE A 277 -10.61 -11.42 0.19
CA ILE A 277 -10.12 -12.39 -0.79
C ILE A 277 -11.27 -12.91 -1.67
N LEU A 278 -12.41 -13.23 -1.06
CA LEU A 278 -13.58 -13.72 -1.79
C LEU A 278 -14.12 -12.68 -2.79
N PHE A 279 -14.28 -11.44 -2.37
CA PHE A 279 -14.73 -10.35 -3.24
C PHE A 279 -13.69 -10.02 -4.31
N ALA A 280 -12.39 -10.02 -3.97
CA ALA A 280 -11.32 -9.89 -4.95
C ALA A 280 -11.42 -11.00 -6.03
N TYR A 281 -11.75 -12.22 -5.62
CA TYR A 281 -11.99 -13.33 -6.55
C TYR A 281 -13.16 -13.04 -7.49
N PHE A 282 -14.31 -12.63 -6.96
CA PHE A 282 -15.47 -12.27 -7.76
C PHE A 282 -15.17 -11.13 -8.74
N VAL A 283 -14.59 -10.03 -8.27
CA VAL A 283 -14.22 -8.88 -9.10
C VAL A 283 -13.34 -9.32 -10.26
N ARG A 284 -12.34 -10.15 -9.99
CA ARG A 284 -11.45 -10.66 -11.05
C ARG A 284 -12.18 -11.56 -12.04
N THR A 285 -12.95 -12.53 -11.57
CA THR A 285 -13.67 -13.45 -12.46
C THR A 285 -14.69 -12.74 -13.34
N ALA A 286 -15.39 -11.74 -12.78
CA ALA A 286 -16.36 -10.93 -13.51
C ALA A 286 -15.72 -9.99 -14.54
N THR A 287 -14.46 -9.59 -14.33
CA THR A 287 -13.72 -8.68 -15.21
C THR A 287 -12.81 -9.39 -16.21
N ASN A 288 -12.77 -10.73 -16.20
CA ASN A 288 -11.83 -11.51 -17.00
C ASN A 288 -12.20 -11.48 -18.50
N GLY A 289 -11.46 -10.71 -19.31
CA GLY A 289 -11.44 -10.85 -20.77
C GLY A 289 -11.72 -9.61 -21.64
N ILE A 290 -11.96 -8.43 -21.06
CA ILE A 290 -12.23 -7.21 -21.85
C ILE A 290 -11.45 -6.02 -21.27
N THR A 291 -10.94 -5.10 -22.11
CA THR A 291 -10.32 -3.82 -21.72
C THR A 291 -11.14 -3.05 -20.67
N ILE A 292 -12.47 -3.18 -20.72
CA ILE A 292 -13.43 -2.65 -19.75
C ILE A 292 -13.16 -3.18 -18.34
N GLY A 293 -12.83 -4.48 -18.20
CA GLY A 293 -12.52 -5.11 -16.92
C GLY A 293 -11.31 -4.49 -16.23
N TYR A 294 -10.23 -4.21 -16.98
CA TYR A 294 -9.07 -3.48 -16.46
C TYR A 294 -9.42 -2.06 -16.05
N GLY A 295 -10.24 -1.36 -16.83
CA GLY A 295 -10.74 -0.03 -16.48
C GLY A 295 -11.51 -0.02 -15.16
N ILE A 296 -12.41 -0.99 -14.95
CA ILE A 296 -13.17 -1.13 -13.70
C ILE A 296 -12.24 -1.38 -12.52
N VAL A 297 -11.25 -2.28 -12.65
CA VAL A 297 -10.27 -2.54 -11.59
C VAL A 297 -9.48 -1.28 -11.25
N ILE A 298 -9.02 -0.52 -12.24
CA ILE A 298 -8.33 0.76 -12.02
C ILE A 298 -9.23 1.74 -11.26
N LEU A 299 -10.51 1.87 -11.62
CA LEU A 299 -11.45 2.75 -10.93
C LEU A 299 -11.67 2.33 -9.46
N ILE A 300 -11.74 1.02 -9.18
CA ILE A 300 -11.82 0.48 -7.81
C ILE A 300 -10.54 0.80 -7.02
N CYS A 301 -9.37 0.64 -7.63
CA CYS A 301 -8.12 1.00 -6.98
C CYS A 301 -8.03 2.51 -6.72
N MET A 302 -8.44 3.34 -7.67
CA MET A 302 -8.41 4.80 -7.53
C MET A 302 -9.37 5.30 -6.45
N SER A 303 -10.55 4.67 -6.31
CA SER A 303 -11.46 5.00 -5.21
C SER A 303 -10.83 4.65 -3.87
N HIS A 304 -10.16 3.51 -3.76
CA HIS A 304 -9.41 3.13 -2.56
C HIS A 304 -8.29 4.13 -2.24
N TYR A 305 -7.41 4.46 -3.19
CA TYR A 305 -6.31 5.40 -2.98
C TYR A 305 -6.81 6.76 -2.47
N TYR A 306 -7.94 7.20 -3.01
CA TYR A 306 -8.60 8.42 -2.59
C TYR A 306 -9.18 8.33 -1.17
N LEU A 307 -9.96 7.29 -0.88
CA LEU A 307 -10.62 7.14 0.42
C LEU A 307 -9.62 6.95 1.56
N GLU A 308 -8.58 6.17 1.33
CA GLU A 308 -7.41 6.03 2.22
C GLU A 308 -6.78 7.39 2.56
N SER A 309 -6.64 8.26 1.55
CA SER A 309 -6.03 9.57 1.73
C SER A 309 -6.83 10.49 2.65
N VAL A 310 -8.13 10.22 2.86
CA VAL A 310 -9.02 11.00 3.74
C VAL A 310 -9.32 10.31 5.06
N MET A 311 -9.47 8.98 5.07
CA MET A 311 -9.87 8.24 6.28
C MET A 311 -8.76 8.23 7.35
N TRP A 312 -7.50 8.25 6.92
CA TRP A 312 -6.35 8.19 7.83
C TRP A 312 -5.80 9.56 8.24
N LYS A 313 -6.48 10.66 7.86
CA LYS A 313 -6.07 12.01 8.28
C LYS A 313 -6.21 12.20 9.79
N ARG A 314 -5.43 13.14 10.32
CA ARG A 314 -5.53 13.57 11.72
C ARG A 314 -6.97 14.03 12.01
N ASN A 315 -7.56 13.57 13.11
CA ASN A 315 -8.93 13.82 13.58
C ASN A 315 -10.06 13.11 12.80
N ALA A 316 -9.75 12.34 11.77
CA ALA A 316 -10.74 11.51 11.10
C ALA A 316 -11.32 10.46 12.07
N PRO A 317 -12.62 10.13 11.99
CA PRO A 317 -13.26 9.21 12.92
C PRO A 317 -12.63 7.80 12.90
N HIS A 318 -12.19 7.30 11.73
CA HIS A 318 -11.44 6.04 11.63
C HIS A 318 -10.16 6.05 12.48
N ARG A 319 -9.46 7.19 12.56
CA ARG A 319 -8.19 7.25 13.29
C ARG A 319 -8.34 7.08 14.81
N LYS A 320 -9.53 7.32 15.37
CA LYS A 320 -9.80 7.21 16.81
C LYS A 320 -9.70 5.78 17.33
N TYR A 321 -9.88 4.80 16.45
CA TYR A 321 -9.90 3.37 16.80
C TYR A 321 -8.59 2.65 16.52
N VAL A 322 -7.51 3.38 16.18
CA VAL A 322 -6.21 2.77 15.90
C VAL A 322 -5.11 3.38 16.75
N LYS A 323 -4.36 2.52 17.43
CA LYS A 323 -3.18 2.88 18.23
C LYS A 323 -2.01 1.97 17.87
N VAL A 324 -0.83 2.58 17.71
CA VAL A 324 0.44 1.87 17.47
C VAL A 324 1.27 1.94 18.75
N VAL A 325 1.86 0.82 19.18
CA VAL A 325 2.66 0.70 20.41
C VAL A 325 4.01 0.04 20.22
#